data_AF-A0A0C9WY18-F1
#
_entry.id   AF-A0A0C9WY18-F1
#
_cell.length_a   1.000
_cell.length_b   1.000
_cell.length_c   1.000
_cell.angle_alpha   90.00
_cell.angle_beta   90.00
_cell.angle_gamma   90.00
#
_symmetry.space_group_name_H-M   'P 1'
#
loop_
_entity.id
_entity.type
_entity.pdbx_description
1 polymer ?
#
loop_
_entity_poly.entity_id
_entity_poly.type
_entity_poly.pdbx_seq_one_letter_code
_entity_poly.pdbx_strand_id
1 'polypeptide(L)'
;MTRDGKLNILRFPGVNVSPLEKTPMVSNLVFVPLARSLGGLPGILVDQIQFGAFELSFNQHQFLVFVAEFPLGFGTSTQVYILHQGPEDAIRTLLIAAGGWSDQLHDEIWVYNQGLWKKDHGLWVDIQKADWKDIILREEFKNALKKDVYGFFSSRAIYKELAIPWKRGLILYGPPGNGKTISIKAIMKTCGEQGYAPLYVKSFQSWQGEEAAMAEVFNKARQLSPCVMILEDLDSLINDKNRSFFLNQLDGIVGNDGLLVIGTTNHFNRLDPGLSSRPSRFDRKFKFDDPDWDERILYARYWQKKLLPNKAIDYPDRLVKEIADLTNRFSFAYLKEAFVSTLVTLAGLEGDKPSFESILKVQIETLKKQLDQADVRPTSFEATCSFENSVSPSLRVPCPDSSQQRDVRVLLDTLSDHPPRIYDLGTHGRDLQTLHDALLNALAKCGLQSPRLSDTDFSPEVESRMGNTDVGAYRALLDRVAYQRNGDI
;
A
#
# COMPACT_ATOMS: atom_id res chain seq x y z
N MET A 1 -14.63 -9.63 16.51
CA MET A 1 -13.57 -8.77 15.90
C MET A 1 -12.50 -9.66 15.32
N THR A 2 -11.87 -9.25 14.22
CA THR A 2 -10.64 -9.90 13.72
C THR A 2 -9.48 -9.59 14.66
N ARG A 3 -8.46 -10.47 14.70
CA ARG A 3 -7.29 -10.31 15.58
C ARG A 3 -6.50 -9.01 15.31
N ASP A 4 -6.65 -8.44 14.12
CA ASP A 4 -6.04 -7.19 13.70
C ASP A 4 -6.93 -5.94 13.92
N GLY A 5 -8.16 -6.12 14.44
CA GLY A 5 -9.09 -5.05 14.75
C GLY A 5 -9.74 -4.37 13.53
N LYS A 6 -9.56 -4.90 12.31
CA LYS A 6 -9.97 -4.20 11.06
C LYS A 6 -11.34 -4.60 10.51
N LEU A 7 -12.01 -5.57 11.12
CA LEU A 7 -13.34 -5.98 10.67
C LEU A 7 -14.35 -4.84 10.78
N ASN A 8 -14.77 -4.30 9.62
CA ASN A 8 -15.87 -3.34 9.55
C ASN A 8 -17.15 -4.07 9.13
N ILE A 9 -17.94 -4.50 10.11
CA ILE A 9 -19.19 -5.22 9.88
C ILE A 9 -20.26 -4.36 9.20
N LEU A 10 -20.19 -3.03 9.37
CA LEU A 10 -21.17 -2.10 8.80
C LEU A 10 -21.00 -1.93 7.29
N ARG A 11 -19.81 -2.24 6.75
CA ARG A 11 -19.50 -2.18 5.31
C ARG A 11 -19.58 -3.53 4.60
N PHE A 12 -19.92 -4.60 5.31
CA PHE A 12 -20.05 -5.92 4.69
C PHE A 12 -21.24 -5.90 3.70
N PRO A 13 -21.05 -6.18 2.40
CA PRO A 13 -22.13 -6.03 1.41
C PRO A 13 -23.36 -6.92 1.65
N GLY A 14 -23.22 -7.98 2.44
CA GLY A 14 -24.31 -8.89 2.79
C GLY A 14 -25.27 -8.36 3.86
N VAL A 15 -25.04 -7.16 4.40
CA VAL A 15 -25.89 -6.59 5.47
C VAL A 15 -26.62 -5.34 5.00
N ASN A 16 -27.84 -5.14 5.50
CA ASN A 16 -28.47 -3.82 5.46
C ASN A 16 -28.33 -3.17 6.82
N VAL A 17 -27.88 -1.92 6.83
CA VAL A 17 -27.59 -1.15 8.04
C VAL A 17 -28.41 0.13 8.02
N SER A 18 -29.15 0.37 9.09
CA SER A 18 -29.88 1.63 9.31
C SER A 18 -29.54 2.21 10.68
N PRO A 19 -29.26 3.52 10.80
CA PRO A 19 -29.07 4.17 12.10
C PRO A 19 -30.32 4.03 12.97
N LEU A 20 -30.14 3.80 14.27
CA LEU A 20 -31.26 3.76 15.20
C LEU A 20 -31.70 5.19 15.57
N GLU A 21 -32.91 5.59 15.16
CA GLU A 21 -33.43 6.95 15.29
C GLU A 21 -33.37 7.56 16.70
N LYS A 22 -33.48 6.73 17.75
CA LYS A 22 -33.58 7.17 19.14
C LYS A 22 -32.24 7.39 19.84
N THR A 23 -31.13 7.09 19.18
CA THR A 23 -29.78 7.19 19.77
C THR A 23 -29.01 8.36 19.17
N PRO A 24 -28.40 9.24 19.99
CA PRO A 24 -27.53 10.27 19.44
C PRO A 24 -26.34 9.62 18.73
N MET A 25 -26.23 9.83 17.41
CA MET A 25 -25.05 9.47 16.63
C MET A 25 -24.02 10.60 16.77
N VAL A 26 -22.80 10.23 17.15
CA VAL A 26 -21.66 11.14 17.16
C VAL A 26 -20.82 10.79 15.94
N SER A 27 -20.88 11.63 14.91
CA SER A 27 -20.01 11.55 13.74
C SER A 27 -19.15 12.80 13.62
N ASN A 28 -17.96 12.63 13.04
CA ASN A 28 -17.19 13.72 12.48
C ASN A 28 -17.38 13.71 10.96
N LEU A 29 -17.70 14.86 10.39
CA LEU A 29 -17.76 15.01 8.96
C LEU A 29 -16.34 15.21 8.42
N VAL A 30 -15.86 14.27 7.62
CA VAL A 30 -14.50 14.28 7.07
C VAL A 30 -14.56 14.44 5.56
N PHE A 31 -13.77 15.37 5.03
CA PHE A 31 -13.58 15.50 3.60
C PHE A 31 -12.52 14.49 3.12
N VAL A 32 -12.95 13.55 2.27
CA VAL A 32 -12.08 12.59 1.63
C VAL A 32 -11.78 13.09 0.22
N PRO A 33 -10.54 13.50 -0.09
CA PRO A 33 -10.19 13.93 -1.43
C PRO A 33 -10.25 12.73 -2.38
N LEU A 34 -10.87 12.92 -3.54
CA LEU A 34 -10.86 11.92 -4.61
C LEU A 34 -9.66 12.15 -5.53
N ALA A 35 -9.12 11.07 -6.09
CA ALA A 35 -8.08 11.19 -7.09
C ALA A 35 -8.63 11.97 -8.30
N ARG A 36 -7.87 12.95 -8.79
CA ARG A 36 -8.28 13.84 -9.91
C ARG A 36 -8.72 13.09 -11.18
N SER A 37 -8.34 11.83 -11.32
CA SER A 37 -8.70 10.95 -12.44
C SER A 37 -10.13 10.39 -12.37
N LEU A 38 -10.84 10.50 -11.24
CA LEU A 38 -12.14 9.85 -11.00
C LEU A 38 -13.36 10.76 -11.24
N GLY A 39 -13.19 11.83 -12.04
CA GLY A 39 -14.25 12.78 -12.37
C GLY A 39 -14.18 14.04 -11.49
N GLY A 40 -14.56 15.19 -12.06
CA GLY A 40 -14.22 16.55 -11.59
C GLY A 40 -14.67 17.00 -10.20
N LEU A 41 -15.12 16.08 -9.33
CA LEU A 41 -15.38 16.34 -7.92
C LEU A 41 -14.06 16.36 -7.13
N PRO A 42 -13.83 17.40 -6.29
CA PRO A 42 -12.60 17.51 -5.51
C PRO A 42 -12.50 16.45 -4.39
N GLY A 43 -13.62 15.87 -3.99
CA GLY A 43 -13.73 14.90 -2.91
C GLY A 43 -15.18 14.67 -2.51
N ILE A 44 -15.37 13.84 -1.50
CA ILE A 44 -16.67 13.57 -0.88
C ILE A 44 -16.60 13.84 0.62
N LEU A 45 -17.73 14.25 1.20
CA LEU A 45 -17.88 14.32 2.65
C LEU A 45 -18.37 12.96 3.14
N VAL A 46 -17.73 12.44 4.18
CA VAL A 46 -18.02 11.13 4.76
C VAL A 46 -18.29 11.32 6.25
N ASP A 47 -19.34 10.68 6.77
CA ASP A 47 -19.62 10.64 8.20
C ASP A 47 -18.74 9.57 8.84
N GLN A 48 -17.71 10.01 9.56
CA GLN A 48 -16.86 9.13 10.36
C GLN A 48 -17.52 8.95 11.74
N ILE A 49 -18.00 7.74 12.04
CA ILE A 49 -18.73 7.43 13.27
C ILE A 49 -17.74 7.28 14.42
N GLN A 50 -17.83 8.16 15.43
CA GLN A 50 -17.16 7.98 16.72
C GLN A 50 -18.04 7.16 17.67
N PHE A 51 -19.35 7.38 17.64
CA PHE A 51 -20.31 6.58 18.39
C PHE A 51 -21.64 6.50 17.64
N GLY A 52 -22.22 5.30 17.57
CA GLY A 52 -23.52 5.12 16.92
C GLY A 52 -24.16 3.78 17.25
N ALA A 53 -25.48 3.74 17.15
CA ALA A 53 -26.28 2.52 17.24
C ALA A 53 -26.96 2.28 15.90
N PHE A 54 -26.92 1.05 15.42
CA PHE A 54 -27.41 0.65 14.11
C PHE A 54 -28.25 -0.61 14.24
N GLU A 55 -29.36 -0.64 13.52
CA GLU A 55 -30.05 -1.89 13.22
C GLU A 55 -29.38 -2.50 11.99
N LEU A 56 -28.92 -3.74 12.14
CA LEU A 56 -28.23 -4.50 11.11
C LEU A 56 -29.06 -5.74 10.80
N SER A 57 -29.38 -5.98 9.54
CA SER A 57 -30.09 -7.19 9.10
C SER A 57 -29.20 -8.08 8.22
N PHE A 58 -29.23 -9.39 8.50
CA PHE A 58 -28.48 -10.42 7.79
C PHE A 58 -29.28 -11.73 7.79
N ASN A 59 -29.48 -12.35 6.61
CA ASN A 59 -30.16 -13.65 6.47
C ASN A 59 -31.44 -13.79 7.31
N GLN A 60 -32.35 -12.81 7.23
CA GLN A 60 -33.63 -12.73 7.98
C GLN A 60 -33.52 -12.46 9.49
N HIS A 61 -32.31 -12.32 10.04
CA HIS A 61 -32.08 -11.94 11.43
C HIS A 61 -31.75 -10.46 11.55
N GLN A 62 -32.22 -9.85 12.64
CA GLN A 62 -31.91 -8.47 12.99
C GLN A 62 -31.00 -8.42 14.22
N PHE A 63 -30.06 -7.50 14.19
CA PHE A 63 -29.02 -7.28 15.18
C PHE A 63 -29.00 -5.81 15.54
N LEU A 64 -28.76 -5.51 16.80
CA LEU A 64 -28.49 -4.15 17.24
C LEU A 64 -26.98 -3.99 17.44
N VAL A 65 -26.36 -3.13 16.64
CA VAL A 65 -24.91 -2.92 16.63
C VAL A 65 -24.59 -1.56 17.21
N PHE A 66 -23.80 -1.53 18.27
CA PHE A 66 -23.21 -0.31 18.80
C PHE A 66 -21.75 -0.25 18.40
N VAL A 67 -21.34 0.91 17.93
CA VAL A 67 -19.94 1.22 17.62
C VAL A 67 -19.50 2.33 18.55
N ALA A 68 -18.32 2.19 19.15
CA ALA A 68 -17.66 3.22 19.91
C ALA A 68 -16.16 3.26 19.55
N GLU A 69 -15.68 4.42 19.11
CA GLU A 69 -14.27 4.68 18.83
C GLU A 69 -13.71 5.55 19.95
N PHE A 70 -12.67 5.08 20.64
CA PHE A 70 -12.03 5.80 21.74
C PHE A 70 -10.51 5.86 21.56
N PRO A 71 -9.85 6.91 22.08
CA PRO A 71 -8.40 7.02 22.04
C PRO A 71 -7.78 5.92 22.91
N LEU A 72 -6.73 5.26 22.39
CA LEU A 72 -5.95 4.27 23.11
C LEU A 72 -4.47 4.46 22.76
N GLY A 73 -3.68 4.97 23.72
CA GLY A 73 -2.29 5.38 23.50
C GLY A 73 -2.18 6.49 22.44
N PHE A 74 -1.33 6.29 21.43
CA PHE A 74 -1.19 7.20 20.28
C PHE A 74 -2.18 6.93 19.14
N GLY A 75 -3.07 5.95 19.31
CA GLY A 75 -4.04 5.53 18.31
C GLY A 75 -5.48 5.66 18.78
N THR A 76 -6.37 5.06 18.01
CA THR A 76 -7.78 4.91 18.34
C THR A 76 -8.13 3.42 18.28
N SER A 77 -9.03 3.01 19.15
CA SER A 77 -9.57 1.67 19.21
C SER A 77 -11.05 1.75 18.93
N THR A 78 -11.52 0.98 17.95
CA THR A 78 -12.95 0.85 17.66
C THR A 78 -13.47 -0.41 18.32
N GLN A 79 -14.46 -0.26 19.20
CA GLN A 79 -15.19 -1.36 19.80
C GLN A 79 -16.59 -1.48 19.17
N VAL A 80 -16.97 -2.70 18.80
CA VAL A 80 -18.25 -3.03 18.18
C VAL A 80 -18.96 -4.04 19.07
N TYR A 81 -20.10 -3.65 19.60
CA TYR A 81 -20.99 -4.49 20.39
C TYR A 81 -22.16 -4.91 19.53
N ILE A 82 -22.39 -6.22 19.42
CA ILE A 82 -23.51 -6.75 18.64
C ILE A 82 -24.46 -7.45 19.60
N LEU A 83 -25.64 -6.88 19.76
CA LEU A 83 -26.73 -7.44 20.54
C LEU A 83 -27.65 -8.21 19.59
N HIS A 84 -27.97 -9.44 19.96
CA HIS A 84 -28.87 -10.29 19.22
C HIS A 84 -29.90 -10.89 20.17
N GLN A 85 -31.13 -11.05 19.68
CA GLN A 85 -32.13 -11.90 20.31
C GLN A 85 -32.34 -13.09 19.37
N GLY A 86 -32.10 -14.32 19.87
CA GLY A 86 -32.18 -15.54 19.06
C GLY A 86 -30.88 -16.35 19.04
N PRO A 87 -30.79 -17.37 18.15
CA PRO A 87 -29.72 -18.36 18.16
C PRO A 87 -28.34 -17.78 17.83
N GLU A 88 -27.31 -18.23 18.57
CA GLU A 88 -25.91 -17.78 18.38
C GLU A 88 -25.36 -18.10 16.97
N ASP A 89 -25.93 -19.07 16.27
CA ASP A 89 -25.44 -19.48 14.95
C ASP A 89 -25.60 -18.39 13.89
N ALA A 90 -26.64 -17.55 14.01
CA ALA A 90 -26.87 -16.45 13.07
C ALA A 90 -25.76 -15.40 13.15
N ILE A 91 -25.35 -15.01 14.37
CA ILE A 91 -24.25 -14.04 14.56
C ILE A 91 -22.90 -14.64 14.21
N ARG A 92 -22.65 -15.92 14.52
CA ARG A 92 -21.42 -16.61 14.09
C ARG A 92 -21.30 -16.66 12.58
N THR A 93 -22.40 -16.96 11.87
CA THR A 93 -22.43 -16.97 10.41
C THR A 93 -22.13 -15.59 9.84
N LEU A 94 -22.73 -14.53 10.40
CA LEU A 94 -22.45 -13.16 10.00
C LEU A 94 -20.96 -12.80 10.21
N LEU A 95 -20.39 -13.13 11.38
CA LEU A 95 -18.98 -12.83 11.68
C LEU A 95 -18.02 -13.60 10.77
N ILE A 96 -18.31 -14.86 10.46
CA ILE A 96 -17.52 -15.67 9.52
C ILE A 96 -17.63 -15.08 8.12
N ALA A 97 -18.82 -14.72 7.66
CA ALA A 97 -19.04 -14.15 6.33
C ALA A 97 -18.35 -12.77 6.18
N ALA A 98 -18.54 -11.87 7.14
CA ALA A 98 -17.92 -10.55 7.15
C ALA A 98 -16.40 -10.64 7.30
N GLY A 99 -15.90 -11.57 8.13
CA GLY A 99 -14.47 -11.85 8.29
C GLY A 99 -13.83 -12.39 7.01
N GLY A 100 -14.46 -13.39 6.38
CA GLY A 100 -14.00 -13.97 5.12
C GLY A 100 -13.98 -12.94 3.99
N TRP A 101 -15.03 -12.12 3.87
CA TRP A 101 -15.07 -11.02 2.90
C TRP A 101 -13.98 -9.98 3.18
N SER A 102 -13.75 -9.64 4.45
CA SER A 102 -12.74 -8.65 4.84
C SER A 102 -11.30 -9.12 4.61
N ASP A 103 -11.03 -10.43 4.62
CA ASP A 103 -9.70 -10.98 4.34
C ASP A 103 -9.43 -11.16 2.83
N GLN A 104 -10.48 -11.33 2.02
CA GLN A 104 -10.39 -11.38 0.55
C GLN A 104 -10.03 -10.01 -0.04
N LEU A 105 -9.23 -10.00 -1.11
CA LEU A 105 -8.92 -8.78 -1.87
C LEU A 105 -10.07 -8.45 -2.82
N HIS A 106 -10.53 -7.19 -2.84
CA HIS A 106 -11.55 -6.69 -3.75
C HIS A 106 -10.95 -5.62 -4.65
N ASP A 107 -10.23 -6.03 -5.70
CA ASP A 107 -9.44 -5.13 -6.55
C ASP A 107 -8.40 -4.33 -5.76
N GLU A 108 -7.67 -5.03 -4.90
CA GLU A 108 -6.70 -4.46 -3.96
C GLU A 108 -5.40 -5.26 -3.97
N ILE A 109 -4.34 -4.66 -3.42
CA ILE A 109 -3.06 -5.33 -3.17
C ILE A 109 -2.73 -5.23 -1.68
N TRP A 110 -2.21 -6.31 -1.09
CA TRP A 110 -1.67 -6.26 0.27
C TRP A 110 -0.36 -5.48 0.28
N VAL A 111 -0.33 -4.38 1.02
CA VAL A 111 0.85 -3.53 1.22
C VAL A 111 1.24 -3.52 2.69
N TYR A 112 2.47 -3.89 2.99
CA TYR A 112 3.03 -3.78 4.34
C TYR A 112 3.88 -2.52 4.46
N ASN A 113 3.54 -1.65 5.42
CA ASN A 113 4.29 -0.44 5.69
C ASN A 113 4.10 -0.01 7.16
N GLN A 114 5.17 0.46 7.80
CA GLN A 114 5.14 1.00 9.17
C GLN A 114 4.45 0.08 10.20
N GLY A 115 4.74 -1.23 10.12
CA GLY A 115 4.22 -2.20 11.09
C GLY A 115 2.80 -2.68 10.84
N LEU A 116 2.21 -2.40 9.66
CA LEU A 116 0.82 -2.72 9.39
C LEU A 116 0.61 -3.19 7.94
N TRP A 117 -0.13 -4.29 7.78
CA TRP A 117 -0.76 -4.66 6.51
C TRP A 117 -1.94 -3.74 6.18
N LYS A 118 -2.00 -3.22 4.97
CA LYS A 118 -3.13 -2.45 4.44
C LYS A 118 -3.48 -2.96 3.05
N LYS A 119 -4.74 -2.85 2.67
CA LYS A 119 -5.21 -3.09 1.31
C LYS A 119 -5.13 -1.78 0.53
N ASP A 120 -4.46 -1.80 -0.61
CA ASP A 120 -4.20 -0.60 -1.42
C ASP A 120 -4.82 -0.76 -2.82
N HIS A 121 -6.00 -0.14 -3.00
CA HIS A 121 -6.69 -0.08 -4.30
C HIS A 121 -5.95 0.84 -5.29
N GLY A 122 -5.32 1.92 -4.82
CA GLY A 122 -4.59 2.84 -5.69
C GLY A 122 -3.40 2.16 -6.37
N LEU A 123 -2.63 1.38 -5.60
CA LEU A 123 -1.56 0.54 -6.12
C LEU A 123 -2.09 -0.54 -7.08
N TRP A 124 -3.25 -1.14 -6.77
CA TRP A 124 -3.90 -2.09 -7.67
C TRP A 124 -4.20 -1.47 -9.04
N VAL A 125 -4.84 -0.29 -9.08
CA VAL A 125 -5.13 0.44 -10.33
C VAL A 125 -3.86 0.71 -11.13
N ASP A 126 -2.78 1.10 -10.45
CA ASP A 126 -1.49 1.34 -11.10
C ASP A 126 -0.82 0.06 -11.63
N ILE A 127 -1.02 -1.08 -10.96
CA ILE A 127 -0.55 -2.38 -11.43
C ILE A 127 -1.34 -2.85 -12.66
N GLN A 128 -2.65 -2.58 -12.72
CA GLN A 128 -3.48 -2.96 -13.86
C GLN A 128 -3.05 -2.30 -15.17
N LYS A 129 -2.41 -1.12 -15.09
CA LYS A 129 -1.84 -0.40 -16.25
C LYS A 129 -0.60 -1.07 -16.84
N ALA A 130 0.03 -2.03 -16.14
CA ALA A 130 1.22 -2.70 -16.64
C ALA A 130 0.85 -3.83 -17.63
N ASP A 131 1.56 -3.91 -18.74
CA ASP A 131 1.54 -5.03 -19.68
C ASP A 131 2.98 -5.38 -20.08
N TRP A 132 3.27 -6.67 -20.24
CA TRP A 132 4.56 -7.15 -20.74
C TRP A 132 4.92 -6.62 -22.13
N LYS A 133 3.92 -6.23 -22.93
CA LYS A 133 4.10 -5.60 -24.24
C LYS A 133 4.74 -4.22 -24.15
N ASP A 134 4.50 -3.50 -23.05
CA ASP A 134 5.03 -2.15 -22.81
C ASP A 134 6.44 -2.18 -22.21
N ILE A 135 6.93 -3.36 -21.84
CA ILE A 135 8.28 -3.55 -21.32
C ILE A 135 9.26 -3.78 -22.46
N ILE A 136 10.07 -2.76 -22.71
CA ILE A 136 11.08 -2.74 -23.77
C ILE A 136 12.34 -3.41 -23.23
N LEU A 137 12.38 -4.74 -23.34
CA LEU A 137 13.52 -5.61 -23.05
C LEU A 137 13.57 -6.69 -24.12
N ARG A 138 14.72 -7.32 -24.32
CA ARG A 138 14.86 -8.49 -25.21
C ARG A 138 13.83 -9.58 -24.87
N GLU A 139 13.24 -10.18 -25.90
CA GLU A 139 12.21 -11.21 -25.72
C GLU A 139 12.74 -12.44 -25.00
N GLU A 140 14.00 -12.81 -25.24
CA GLU A 140 14.68 -13.91 -24.54
C GLU A 140 14.74 -13.66 -23.03
N PHE A 141 15.05 -12.43 -22.62
CA PHE A 141 15.10 -12.03 -21.21
C PHE A 141 13.69 -12.07 -20.58
N LYS A 142 12.70 -11.51 -21.27
CA LYS A 142 11.30 -11.54 -20.81
C LYS A 142 10.80 -12.98 -20.66
N ASN A 143 11.09 -13.84 -21.64
CA ASN A 143 10.68 -15.24 -21.61
C ASN A 143 11.37 -16.03 -20.50
N ALA A 144 12.66 -15.79 -20.26
CA ALA A 144 13.38 -16.40 -19.14
C ALA A 144 12.78 -16.00 -17.79
N LEU A 145 12.50 -14.71 -17.60
CA LEU A 145 11.89 -14.19 -16.37
C LEU A 145 10.48 -14.77 -16.15
N LYS A 146 9.63 -14.74 -17.18
CA LYS A 146 8.28 -15.33 -17.15
C LYS A 146 8.33 -16.82 -16.84
N LYS A 147 9.27 -17.56 -17.43
CA LYS A 147 9.45 -19.00 -17.19
C LYS A 147 9.80 -19.29 -15.75
N ASP A 148 10.73 -18.56 -15.14
CA ASP A 148 11.10 -18.79 -13.73
C ASP A 148 9.99 -18.40 -12.75
N VAL A 149 9.22 -17.34 -13.05
CA VAL A 149 8.10 -16.89 -12.21
C VAL A 149 6.87 -17.80 -12.37
N TYR A 150 6.31 -17.92 -13.57
CA TYR A 150 5.07 -18.66 -13.78
C TYR A 150 5.29 -20.16 -13.78
N GLY A 151 6.43 -20.61 -14.32
CA GLY A 151 6.82 -22.02 -14.28
C GLY A 151 7.03 -22.53 -12.86
N PHE A 152 7.44 -21.69 -11.90
CA PHE A 152 7.49 -22.06 -10.48
C PHE A 152 6.12 -22.50 -9.98
N PHE A 153 5.07 -21.73 -10.27
CA PHE A 153 3.72 -22.06 -9.81
C PHE A 153 3.17 -23.31 -10.50
N SER A 154 3.38 -23.44 -11.81
CA SER A 154 2.97 -24.65 -12.57
C SER A 154 3.70 -25.93 -12.15
N SER A 155 4.88 -25.82 -11.51
CA SER A 155 5.72 -26.96 -11.16
C SER A 155 5.43 -27.58 -9.80
N ARG A 156 4.37 -27.18 -9.09
CA ARG A 156 4.04 -27.67 -7.74
C ARG A 156 4.11 -29.20 -7.60
N ALA A 157 3.52 -29.93 -8.55
CA ALA A 157 3.49 -31.40 -8.53
C ALA A 157 4.90 -32.01 -8.59
N ILE A 158 5.78 -31.43 -9.41
CA ILE A 158 7.17 -31.88 -9.58
C ILE A 158 7.95 -31.69 -8.27
N TYR A 159 7.80 -30.53 -7.62
CA TYR A 159 8.44 -30.28 -6.33
C TYR A 159 8.01 -31.31 -5.27
N LYS A 160 6.72 -31.63 -5.23
CA LYS A 160 6.15 -32.62 -4.32
C LYS A 160 6.67 -34.03 -4.59
N GLU A 161 6.75 -34.45 -5.86
CA GLU A 161 7.27 -35.75 -6.28
C GLU A 161 8.75 -35.93 -5.91
N LEU A 162 9.55 -34.87 -6.09
CA LEU A 162 10.98 -34.86 -5.77
C LEU A 162 11.28 -34.65 -4.28
N ALA A 163 10.25 -34.52 -3.42
CA ALA A 163 10.37 -34.25 -1.98
C ALA A 163 11.26 -33.03 -1.66
N ILE A 164 11.24 -31.99 -2.50
CA ILE A 164 11.97 -30.75 -2.31
C ILE A 164 11.02 -29.61 -1.89
N PRO A 165 11.46 -28.66 -1.04
CA PRO A 165 10.64 -27.53 -0.64
C PRO A 165 10.18 -26.71 -1.86
N TRP A 166 8.87 -26.51 -2.02
CA TRP A 166 8.31 -25.68 -3.11
C TRP A 166 8.38 -24.20 -2.75
N LYS A 167 9.59 -23.66 -2.68
CA LYS A 167 9.85 -22.23 -2.49
C LYS A 167 10.87 -21.74 -3.51
N ARG A 168 10.83 -20.44 -3.82
CA ARG A 168 11.80 -19.85 -4.76
C ARG A 168 12.03 -18.37 -4.47
N GLY A 169 13.28 -17.92 -4.60
CA GLY A 169 13.62 -16.50 -4.57
C GLY A 169 14.25 -16.02 -5.88
N LEU A 170 13.85 -14.84 -6.33
CA LEU A 170 14.45 -14.11 -7.46
C LEU A 170 15.00 -12.76 -6.99
N ILE A 171 16.14 -12.35 -7.54
CA ILE A 171 16.64 -10.97 -7.43
C ILE A 171 16.64 -10.32 -8.81
N LEU A 172 16.00 -9.17 -8.92
CA LEU A 172 16.06 -8.26 -10.06
C LEU A 172 17.06 -7.15 -9.70
N TYR A 173 18.21 -7.07 -10.35
CA TYR A 173 19.26 -6.12 -9.97
C TYR A 173 19.85 -5.37 -11.15
N GLY A 174 20.42 -4.20 -10.90
CA GLY A 174 21.10 -3.39 -11.90
C GLY A 174 20.83 -1.89 -11.71
N PRO A 175 21.39 -1.02 -12.55
CA PRO A 175 21.25 0.42 -12.42
C PRO A 175 19.79 0.90 -12.36
N PRO A 176 19.51 2.04 -11.69
CA PRO A 176 18.17 2.59 -11.62
C PRO A 176 17.66 3.00 -13.01
N GLY A 177 16.34 2.91 -13.21
CA GLY A 177 15.71 3.36 -14.45
C GLY A 177 15.64 2.33 -15.60
N ASN A 178 16.11 1.10 -15.40
CA ASN A 178 16.11 0.06 -16.45
C ASN A 178 14.94 -0.93 -16.40
N GLY A 179 13.82 -0.59 -15.76
CA GLY A 179 12.58 -1.38 -15.88
C GLY A 179 12.35 -2.49 -14.85
N LYS A 180 13.08 -2.49 -13.73
CA LYS A 180 12.82 -3.42 -12.60
C LYS A 180 11.40 -3.30 -12.05
N THR A 181 10.99 -2.09 -11.66
CA THR A 181 9.68 -1.83 -11.04
C THR A 181 8.50 -2.09 -11.99
N ILE A 182 8.61 -1.73 -13.28
CA ILE A 182 7.53 -2.04 -14.25
C ILE A 182 7.40 -3.55 -14.50
N SER A 183 8.52 -4.29 -14.48
CA SER A 183 8.51 -5.76 -14.58
C SER A 183 7.83 -6.40 -13.37
N ILE A 184 8.08 -5.88 -12.16
CA ILE A 184 7.36 -6.31 -10.95
C ILE A 184 5.86 -6.08 -11.09
N LYS A 185 5.43 -4.89 -11.53
CA LYS A 185 4.00 -4.60 -11.71
C LYS A 185 3.35 -5.59 -12.69
N ALA A 186 4.00 -5.88 -13.81
CA ALA A 186 3.51 -6.88 -14.77
C ALA A 186 3.45 -8.30 -14.18
N ILE A 187 4.45 -8.69 -13.37
CA ILE A 187 4.45 -9.96 -12.63
C ILE A 187 3.28 -10.00 -11.63
N MET A 188 3.12 -8.99 -10.79
CA MET A 188 2.04 -8.92 -9.78
C MET A 188 0.67 -9.00 -10.43
N LYS A 189 0.45 -8.27 -11.53
CA LYS A 189 -0.79 -8.33 -12.32
C LYS A 189 -1.06 -9.76 -12.79
N THR A 190 -0.11 -10.34 -13.51
CA THR A 190 -0.29 -11.69 -14.10
C THR A 190 -0.46 -12.76 -13.02
N CYS A 191 0.26 -12.67 -11.90
CA CYS A 191 0.10 -13.59 -10.77
C CYS A 191 -1.27 -13.45 -10.13
N GLY A 192 -1.77 -12.22 -9.94
CA GLY A 192 -3.12 -11.96 -9.44
C GLY A 192 -4.21 -12.53 -10.35
N GLU A 193 -4.07 -12.36 -11.67
CA GLU A 193 -4.96 -12.95 -12.68
C GLU A 193 -4.95 -14.50 -12.65
N GLN A 194 -3.83 -15.11 -12.25
CA GLN A 194 -3.70 -16.56 -12.06
C GLN A 194 -4.16 -17.05 -10.67
N GLY A 195 -4.66 -16.15 -9.81
CA GLY A 195 -5.15 -16.48 -8.47
C GLY A 195 -4.06 -16.56 -7.39
N TYR A 196 -2.83 -16.12 -7.67
CA TYR A 196 -1.76 -16.04 -6.67
C TYR A 196 -1.71 -14.66 -6.04
N ALA A 197 -1.87 -14.58 -4.72
CA ALA A 197 -1.93 -13.31 -4.02
C ALA A 197 -0.60 -12.53 -4.14
N PRO A 198 -0.60 -11.27 -4.61
CA PRO A 198 0.56 -10.41 -4.56
C PRO A 198 0.64 -9.67 -3.22
N LEU A 199 1.78 -9.78 -2.55
CA LEU A 199 2.13 -9.04 -1.34
C LEU A 199 3.27 -8.07 -1.66
N TYR A 200 3.14 -6.81 -1.24
CA TYR A 200 4.14 -5.77 -1.52
C TYR A 200 4.64 -5.15 -0.21
N VAL A 201 5.94 -5.26 0.06
CA VAL A 201 6.55 -4.83 1.33
C VAL A 201 7.38 -3.58 1.09
N LYS A 202 6.97 -2.46 1.72
CA LYS A 202 7.66 -1.17 1.62
C LYS A 202 8.73 -0.96 2.70
N SER A 203 8.53 -1.56 3.88
CA SER A 203 9.41 -1.36 5.03
C SER A 203 9.20 -2.44 6.08
N PHE A 204 10.27 -2.85 6.77
CA PHE A 204 10.18 -3.68 7.98
C PHE A 204 10.14 -2.86 9.28
N GLN A 205 10.13 -1.53 9.21
CA GLN A 205 10.03 -0.69 10.40
C GLN A 205 8.65 -0.86 11.05
N SER A 206 8.64 -1.12 12.35
CA SER A 206 7.44 -1.29 13.18
C SER A 206 7.73 -0.84 14.61
N TRP A 207 6.68 -0.43 15.32
CA TRP A 207 6.73 -0.15 16.76
C TRP A 207 7.10 -1.38 17.60
N GLN A 208 6.89 -2.60 17.07
CA GLN A 208 7.29 -3.86 17.71
C GLN A 208 8.73 -4.29 17.34
N GLY A 209 9.44 -3.49 16.54
CA GLY A 209 10.76 -3.83 16.01
C GLY A 209 10.72 -4.59 14.67
N GLU A 210 11.87 -4.59 13.99
CA GLU A 210 11.99 -5.14 12.63
C GLU A 210 11.85 -6.68 12.58
N GLU A 211 12.25 -7.38 13.65
CA GLU A 211 12.09 -8.84 13.75
C GLU A 211 10.60 -9.25 13.77
N ALA A 212 9.81 -8.61 14.64
CA ALA A 212 8.37 -8.87 14.73
C ALA A 212 7.67 -8.53 13.40
N ALA A 213 8.08 -7.43 12.76
CA ALA A 213 7.58 -7.04 11.45
C ALA A 213 7.88 -8.07 10.36
N MET A 214 9.11 -8.59 10.29
CA MET A 214 9.47 -9.65 9.35
C MET A 214 8.67 -10.92 9.63
N ALA A 215 8.51 -11.31 10.89
CA ALA A 215 7.69 -12.47 11.25
C ALA A 215 6.22 -12.28 10.81
N GLU A 216 5.63 -11.11 11.03
CA GLU A 216 4.28 -10.77 10.57
C GLU A 216 4.16 -10.86 9.05
N VAL A 217 5.12 -10.29 8.33
CA VAL A 217 5.13 -10.29 6.86
C VAL A 217 5.15 -11.71 6.31
N PHE A 218 6.10 -12.53 6.78
CA PHE A 218 6.22 -13.91 6.31
C PHE A 218 5.03 -14.76 6.78
N ASN A 219 4.48 -14.55 7.98
CA ASN A 219 3.28 -15.26 8.41
C ASN A 219 2.07 -14.96 7.53
N LYS A 220 1.86 -13.70 7.11
CA LYS A 220 0.81 -13.36 6.13
C LYS A 220 1.07 -14.02 4.78
N ALA A 221 2.32 -14.06 4.32
CA ALA A 221 2.68 -14.74 3.08
C ALA A 221 2.40 -16.25 3.14
N ARG A 222 2.70 -16.91 4.26
CA ARG A 222 2.38 -18.34 4.49
C ARG A 222 0.88 -18.60 4.52
N GLN A 223 0.09 -17.71 5.13
CA GLN A 223 -1.38 -17.80 5.15
C GLN A 223 -1.99 -17.67 3.74
N LEU A 224 -1.40 -16.83 2.89
CA LEU A 224 -1.88 -16.58 1.53
C LEU A 224 -1.24 -17.51 0.49
N SER A 225 -0.41 -18.46 0.89
CA SER A 225 0.28 -19.35 -0.04
C SER A 225 -0.72 -20.21 -0.84
N PRO A 226 -0.53 -20.41 -2.17
CA PRO A 226 0.60 -19.93 -2.98
C PRO A 226 0.52 -18.43 -3.33
N CYS A 227 1.62 -17.72 -3.13
CA CYS A 227 1.66 -16.25 -3.28
C CYS A 227 3.00 -15.75 -3.82
N VAL A 228 3.00 -14.49 -4.28
CA VAL A 228 4.20 -13.75 -4.68
C VAL A 228 4.42 -12.58 -3.72
N MET A 229 5.59 -12.55 -3.07
CA MET A 229 5.98 -11.49 -2.16
C MET A 229 7.08 -10.63 -2.78
N ILE A 230 6.81 -9.34 -2.93
CA ILE A 230 7.71 -8.35 -3.51
C ILE A 230 8.38 -7.56 -2.40
N LEU A 231 9.71 -7.54 -2.43
CA LEU A 231 10.58 -6.76 -1.56
C LEU A 231 11.34 -5.75 -2.42
N GLU A 232 10.86 -4.51 -2.50
CA GLU A 232 11.51 -3.48 -3.30
C GLU A 232 12.66 -2.83 -2.52
N ASP A 233 13.78 -2.57 -3.19
CA ASP A 233 15.01 -2.00 -2.62
C ASP A 233 15.52 -2.79 -1.41
N LEU A 234 15.85 -4.06 -1.63
CA LEU A 234 16.38 -4.98 -0.61
C LEU A 234 17.57 -4.41 0.17
N ASP A 235 18.42 -3.63 -0.48
CA ASP A 235 19.57 -2.95 0.15
C ASP A 235 19.17 -1.83 1.11
N SER A 236 17.92 -1.35 1.03
CA SER A 236 17.33 -0.44 2.02
C SER A 236 16.51 -1.19 3.08
N LEU A 237 15.90 -2.32 2.72
CA LEU A 237 15.10 -3.13 3.64
C LEU A 237 15.95 -3.96 4.62
N ILE A 238 17.09 -4.46 4.16
CA ILE A 238 17.95 -5.37 4.92
C ILE A 238 19.22 -4.66 5.37
N ASN A 239 19.49 -4.70 6.67
CA ASN A 239 20.64 -4.09 7.32
C ASN A 239 21.34 -5.10 8.24
N ASP A 240 22.49 -4.73 8.81
CA ASP A 240 23.29 -5.62 9.66
C ASP A 240 22.54 -6.15 10.90
N LYS A 241 21.58 -5.37 11.42
CA LYS A 241 20.82 -5.73 12.63
C LYS A 241 19.69 -6.71 12.33
N ASN A 242 19.04 -6.58 11.16
CA ASN A 242 17.86 -7.37 10.82
C ASN A 242 18.13 -8.56 9.89
N ARG A 243 19.32 -8.61 9.28
CA ARG A 243 19.72 -9.64 8.31
C ARG A 243 19.51 -11.06 8.82
N SER A 244 19.98 -11.37 10.03
CA SER A 244 19.88 -12.73 10.59
C SER A 244 18.42 -13.18 10.69
N PHE A 245 17.54 -12.30 11.17
CA PHE A 245 16.11 -12.57 11.28
C PHE A 245 15.47 -12.77 9.90
N PHE A 246 15.82 -11.93 8.92
CA PHE A 246 15.32 -12.08 7.55
C PHE A 246 15.74 -13.41 6.93
N LEU A 247 17.01 -13.79 7.08
CA LEU A 247 17.53 -15.07 6.59
C LEU A 247 16.84 -16.26 7.23
N ASN A 248 16.56 -16.20 8.54
CA ASN A 248 15.82 -17.24 9.24
C ASN A 248 14.39 -17.38 8.69
N GLN A 249 13.71 -16.26 8.41
CA GLN A 249 12.37 -16.27 7.81
C GLN A 249 12.38 -16.82 6.37
N LEU A 250 13.40 -16.48 5.58
CA LEU A 250 13.55 -16.92 4.19
C LEU A 250 13.92 -18.40 4.07
N ASP A 251 14.83 -18.88 4.93
CA ASP A 251 15.25 -20.28 4.97
C ASP A 251 14.09 -21.17 5.41
N GLY A 252 13.31 -20.72 6.41
CA GLY A 252 12.01 -21.27 6.79
C GLY A 252 11.96 -22.79 6.78
N ILE A 253 12.56 -23.43 7.79
CA ILE A 253 12.64 -24.91 7.93
C ILE A 253 11.26 -25.57 7.83
N VAL A 254 10.17 -24.84 8.18
CA VAL A 254 8.78 -25.28 8.01
C VAL A 254 7.92 -24.09 7.54
N GLY A 255 7.07 -24.29 6.52
CA GLY A 255 5.95 -23.41 6.21
C GLY A 255 6.10 -22.45 5.02
N ASN A 256 7.24 -22.38 4.34
CA ASN A 256 7.42 -21.53 3.14
C ASN A 256 6.99 -22.22 1.82
N ASP A 257 6.22 -23.31 1.89
CA ASP A 257 5.70 -24.00 0.71
C ASP A 257 4.79 -23.05 -0.10
N GLY A 258 4.95 -23.00 -1.42
CA GLY A 258 4.22 -22.13 -2.34
C GLY A 258 4.64 -20.66 -2.35
N LEU A 259 5.73 -20.28 -1.65
CA LEU A 259 6.19 -18.90 -1.58
C LEU A 259 7.20 -18.54 -2.68
N LEU A 260 6.84 -17.57 -3.52
CA LEU A 260 7.75 -16.91 -4.46
C LEU A 260 8.17 -15.54 -3.92
N VAL A 261 9.44 -15.37 -3.58
CA VAL A 261 9.98 -14.08 -3.11
C VAL A 261 10.73 -13.39 -4.24
N ILE A 262 10.39 -12.14 -4.55
CA ILE A 262 11.07 -11.34 -5.56
C ILE A 262 11.62 -10.08 -4.90
N GLY A 263 12.95 -9.95 -4.90
CA GLY A 263 13.65 -8.77 -4.42
C GLY A 263 14.14 -7.89 -5.56
N THR A 264 14.15 -6.56 -5.38
CA THR A 264 14.93 -5.65 -6.25
C THR A 264 16.12 -5.08 -5.51
N THR A 265 17.14 -4.67 -6.26
CA THR A 265 18.19 -3.79 -5.73
C THR A 265 18.84 -2.98 -6.84
N ASN A 266 19.26 -1.75 -6.53
CA ASN A 266 20.13 -0.97 -7.40
C ASN A 266 21.62 -1.24 -7.13
N HIS A 267 21.94 -1.82 -5.96
CA HIS A 267 23.31 -1.99 -5.48
C HIS A 267 23.56 -3.44 -5.08
N PHE A 268 23.64 -4.33 -6.09
CA PHE A 268 23.83 -5.77 -5.86
C PHE A 268 25.08 -6.11 -5.04
N ASN A 269 26.14 -5.32 -5.19
CA ASN A 269 27.39 -5.42 -4.45
C ASN A 269 27.28 -5.00 -2.97
N ARG A 270 26.22 -4.27 -2.57
CA ARG A 270 25.92 -3.95 -1.17
C ARG A 270 25.06 -5.03 -0.50
N LEU A 271 24.46 -5.94 -1.27
CA LEU A 271 23.68 -7.02 -0.70
C LEU A 271 24.58 -8.00 0.04
N ASP A 272 24.10 -8.48 1.18
CA ASP A 272 24.76 -9.49 1.98
C ASP A 272 25.13 -10.74 1.12
N PRO A 273 26.36 -11.29 1.25
CA PRO A 273 26.75 -12.50 0.55
C PRO A 273 25.82 -13.68 0.81
N GLY A 274 25.22 -13.78 2.00
CA GLY A 274 24.24 -14.80 2.33
C GLY A 274 22.92 -14.67 1.56
N LEU A 275 22.57 -13.48 1.06
CA LEU A 275 21.44 -13.25 0.15
C LEU A 275 21.83 -13.41 -1.31
N SER A 276 23.00 -12.89 -1.69
CA SER A 276 23.42 -12.82 -3.08
C SER A 276 24.10 -14.09 -3.59
N SER A 277 24.79 -14.86 -2.76
CA SER A 277 25.62 -15.99 -3.23
C SER A 277 25.11 -17.38 -2.83
N ARG A 278 24.29 -17.48 -1.77
CA ARG A 278 23.89 -18.77 -1.22
C ARG A 278 22.70 -19.38 -1.98
N PRO A 279 22.81 -20.62 -2.48
CA PRO A 279 21.68 -21.36 -3.05
C PRO A 279 20.59 -21.64 -2.00
N SER A 280 19.37 -21.92 -2.47
CA SER A 280 18.09 -22.08 -1.75
C SER A 280 17.43 -20.79 -1.22
N ARG A 281 18.03 -19.61 -1.44
CA ARG A 281 17.49 -18.32 -1.01
C ARG A 281 17.02 -17.52 -2.22
N PHE A 282 17.96 -16.84 -2.88
CA PHE A 282 17.73 -16.13 -4.13
C PHE A 282 18.48 -16.81 -5.28
N ASP A 283 17.91 -17.91 -5.75
CA ASP A 283 18.55 -18.86 -6.66
C ASP A 283 18.60 -18.37 -8.11
N ARG A 284 17.77 -17.37 -8.42
CA ARG A 284 17.64 -16.78 -9.75
C ARG A 284 17.93 -15.29 -9.67
N LYS A 285 18.75 -14.82 -10.60
CA LYS A 285 19.20 -13.44 -10.66
C LYS A 285 19.01 -12.93 -12.07
N PHE A 286 18.32 -11.81 -12.19
CA PHE A 286 18.02 -11.15 -13.45
C PHE A 286 18.68 -9.78 -13.43
N LYS A 287 19.71 -9.60 -14.27
CA LYS A 287 20.42 -8.34 -14.42
C LYS A 287 19.66 -7.43 -15.39
N PHE A 288 19.20 -6.28 -14.91
CA PHE A 288 18.65 -5.17 -15.67
C PHE A 288 19.75 -4.15 -15.88
N ASP A 289 20.62 -4.43 -16.86
CA ASP A 289 21.73 -3.55 -17.22
C ASP A 289 21.21 -2.32 -17.99
N ASP A 290 22.11 -1.37 -18.27
CA ASP A 290 21.80 -0.33 -19.25
C ASP A 290 21.56 -0.97 -20.63
N PRO A 291 20.59 -0.46 -21.41
CA PRO A 291 20.21 -1.05 -22.68
C PRO A 291 21.38 -1.10 -23.65
N ASP A 292 21.57 -2.27 -24.24
CA ASP A 292 22.52 -2.43 -25.32
C ASP A 292 22.02 -1.79 -26.63
N TRP A 293 22.83 -1.87 -27.68
CA TRP A 293 22.51 -1.22 -28.94
C TRP A 293 21.16 -1.71 -29.53
N ASP A 294 20.87 -3.01 -29.46
CA ASP A 294 19.61 -3.56 -29.98
C ASP A 294 18.41 -3.08 -29.15
N GLU A 295 18.56 -3.03 -27.83
CA GLU A 295 17.51 -2.55 -26.93
C GLU A 295 17.23 -1.05 -27.11
N ARG A 296 18.28 -0.24 -27.40
CA ARG A 296 18.10 1.17 -27.76
C ARG A 296 17.39 1.34 -29.10
N ILE A 297 17.65 0.46 -30.09
CA ILE A 297 16.88 0.41 -31.34
C ILE A 297 15.40 0.09 -31.06
N LEU A 298 15.11 -0.91 -30.22
CA LEU A 298 13.74 -1.26 -29.83
C LEU A 298 13.03 -0.06 -29.17
N TYR A 299 13.74 0.65 -28.30
CA TYR A 299 13.22 1.82 -27.60
C TYR A 299 12.94 2.99 -28.55
N ALA A 300 13.86 3.28 -29.47
CA ALA A 300 13.68 4.30 -30.50
C ALA A 300 12.48 3.97 -31.41
N ARG A 301 12.33 2.71 -31.84
CA ARG A 301 11.17 2.24 -32.61
C ARG A 301 9.85 2.34 -31.83
N TYR A 302 9.87 2.07 -30.52
CA TYR A 302 8.69 2.27 -29.68
C TYR A 302 8.22 3.72 -29.74
N TRP A 303 9.13 4.69 -29.59
CA TRP A 303 8.78 6.11 -29.70
C TRP A 303 8.37 6.52 -31.11
N GLN A 304 9.01 5.98 -32.14
CA GLN A 304 8.61 6.20 -33.54
C GLN A 304 7.15 5.78 -33.76
N LYS A 305 6.75 4.58 -33.32
CA LYS A 305 5.35 4.11 -33.40
C LYS A 305 4.39 4.97 -32.60
N LYS A 306 4.80 5.37 -31.39
CA LYS A 306 3.99 6.21 -30.50
C LYS A 306 3.74 7.60 -31.08
N LEU A 307 4.70 8.16 -31.80
CA LEU A 307 4.63 9.49 -32.40
C LEU A 307 4.05 9.49 -33.82
N LEU A 308 3.93 8.32 -34.47
CA LEU A 308 3.37 8.17 -35.81
C LEU A 308 2.02 8.88 -36.05
N PRO A 309 1.06 8.90 -35.09
CA PRO A 309 -0.20 9.62 -35.28
C PRO A 309 -0.04 11.15 -35.37
N ASN A 310 1.07 11.70 -34.86
CA ASN A 310 1.32 13.14 -34.85
C ASN A 310 2.01 13.58 -36.14
N LYS A 311 1.20 14.07 -37.10
CA LYS A 311 1.68 14.54 -38.41
C LYS A 311 2.66 15.72 -38.35
N ALA A 312 2.76 16.42 -37.22
CA ALA A 312 3.70 17.53 -37.05
C ALA A 312 5.13 17.05 -36.73
N ILE A 313 5.32 15.77 -36.42
CA ILE A 313 6.62 15.21 -36.06
C ILE A 313 7.07 14.26 -37.18
N ASP A 314 8.14 14.64 -37.87
CA ASP A 314 8.83 13.73 -38.78
C ASP A 314 9.86 12.89 -38.02
N TYR A 315 9.73 11.57 -38.11
CA TYR A 315 10.62 10.59 -37.47
C TYR A 315 10.97 9.47 -38.48
N PRO A 316 11.98 9.70 -39.34
CA PRO A 316 12.38 8.74 -40.37
C PRO A 316 13.13 7.54 -39.79
N ASP A 317 13.08 6.40 -40.49
CA ASP A 317 13.73 5.13 -40.06
C ASP A 317 15.25 5.25 -39.84
N ARG A 318 15.92 6.16 -40.55
CA ARG A 318 17.36 6.42 -40.33
C ARG A 318 17.66 6.91 -38.92
N LEU A 319 16.76 7.72 -38.36
CA LEU A 319 16.94 8.38 -37.06
C LEU A 319 16.93 7.36 -35.92
N VAL A 320 16.21 6.25 -36.09
CA VAL A 320 16.21 5.13 -35.12
C VAL A 320 17.62 4.62 -34.86
N LYS A 321 18.41 4.39 -35.93
CA LYS A 321 19.79 3.91 -35.81
C LYS A 321 20.70 4.98 -35.22
N GLU A 322 20.58 6.21 -35.70
CA GLU A 322 21.37 7.34 -35.18
C GLU A 322 21.15 7.56 -33.68
N ILE A 323 19.91 7.47 -33.18
CA ILE A 323 19.63 7.60 -31.74
C ILE A 323 20.32 6.47 -30.96
N ALA A 324 20.25 5.23 -31.42
CA ALA A 324 20.88 4.10 -30.74
C ALA A 324 22.41 4.23 -30.66
N ASP A 325 23.03 4.84 -31.68
CA ASP A 325 24.48 5.14 -31.69
C ASP A 325 24.84 6.27 -30.73
N LEU A 326 24.05 7.35 -30.69
CA LEU A 326 24.32 8.53 -29.87
C LEU A 326 24.08 8.32 -28.37
N THR A 327 23.20 7.38 -28.01
CA THR A 327 22.72 7.15 -26.63
C THR A 327 23.43 6.02 -25.90
N ASN A 328 24.69 5.73 -26.27
CA ASN A 328 25.51 4.80 -25.51
C ASN A 328 25.60 5.22 -24.02
N ARG A 329 25.51 4.24 -23.11
CA ARG A 329 25.47 4.38 -21.63
C ARG A 329 24.19 5.00 -21.06
N PHE A 330 23.17 5.27 -21.87
CA PHE A 330 21.90 5.78 -21.34
C PHE A 330 21.08 4.62 -20.77
N SER A 331 20.54 4.79 -19.56
CA SER A 331 19.46 3.93 -19.06
C SER A 331 18.15 4.22 -19.81
N PHE A 332 17.15 3.33 -19.70
CA PHE A 332 15.83 3.60 -20.28
C PHE A 332 15.16 4.86 -19.72
N ALA A 333 15.48 5.27 -18.49
CA ALA A 333 15.01 6.53 -17.93
C ALA A 333 15.64 7.75 -18.63
N TYR A 334 16.95 7.72 -18.94
CA TYR A 334 17.62 8.76 -19.71
C TYR A 334 17.10 8.84 -21.15
N LEU A 335 16.87 7.69 -21.78
CA LEU A 335 16.24 7.63 -23.11
C LEU A 335 14.84 8.26 -23.07
N LYS A 336 14.01 7.90 -22.07
CA LYS A 336 12.69 8.48 -21.88
C LYS A 336 12.78 10.00 -21.75
N GLU A 337 13.69 10.49 -20.92
CA GLU A 337 13.90 11.91 -20.69
C GLU A 337 14.26 12.63 -22.00
N ALA A 338 15.18 12.08 -22.80
CA ALA A 338 15.56 12.67 -24.08
C ALA A 338 14.36 12.89 -25.01
N PHE A 339 13.45 11.92 -25.11
CA PHE A 339 12.23 12.07 -25.91
C PHE A 339 11.23 13.04 -25.29
N VAL A 340 11.00 12.94 -23.98
CA VAL A 340 10.01 13.78 -23.29
C VAL A 340 10.44 15.25 -23.31
N SER A 341 11.69 15.56 -22.96
CA SER A 341 12.22 16.92 -22.98
C SER A 341 12.12 17.54 -24.38
N THR A 342 12.46 16.76 -25.41
CA THR A 342 12.32 17.18 -26.82
C THR A 342 10.89 17.57 -27.16
N LEU A 343 9.91 16.74 -26.80
CA LEU A 343 8.49 17.00 -27.08
C LEU A 343 7.97 18.22 -26.31
N VAL A 344 8.39 18.39 -25.06
CA VAL A 344 8.03 19.56 -24.24
C VAL A 344 8.62 20.84 -24.85
N THR A 345 9.89 20.82 -25.26
CA THR A 345 10.52 21.95 -25.96
C THR A 345 9.79 22.28 -27.25
N LEU A 346 9.47 21.28 -28.08
CA LEU A 346 8.75 21.50 -29.35
C LEU A 346 7.33 22.07 -29.13
N ALA A 347 6.66 21.69 -28.04
CA ALA A 347 5.36 22.20 -27.67
C ALA A 347 5.40 23.66 -27.21
N GLY A 348 6.47 24.07 -26.52
CA GLY A 348 6.64 25.43 -25.99
C GLY A 348 7.16 26.48 -26.98
N LEU A 349 7.64 26.08 -28.16
CA LEU A 349 8.10 27.00 -29.20
C LEU A 349 6.92 27.55 -30.02
N GLU A 350 6.89 28.86 -30.22
CA GLU A 350 5.97 29.58 -31.11
C GLU A 350 6.69 30.01 -32.40
N GLY A 351 6.01 29.97 -33.56
CA GLY A 351 6.59 30.37 -34.85
C GLY A 351 7.28 29.24 -35.63
N ASP A 352 8.42 29.54 -36.26
CA ASP A 352 9.19 28.58 -37.06
C ASP A 352 9.87 27.54 -36.14
N LYS A 353 9.41 26.29 -36.22
CA LYS A 353 9.83 25.23 -35.29
C LYS A 353 11.03 24.48 -35.86
N PRO A 354 12.12 24.34 -35.11
CA PRO A 354 13.22 23.46 -35.51
C PRO A 354 12.72 22.01 -35.62
N SER A 355 13.36 21.25 -36.50
CA SER A 355 13.00 19.84 -36.70
C SER A 355 13.12 19.04 -35.40
N PHE A 356 12.23 18.06 -35.21
CA PHE A 356 12.26 17.15 -34.07
C PHE A 356 13.64 16.48 -33.89
N GLU A 357 14.25 16.05 -34.99
CA GLU A 357 15.60 15.47 -35.00
C GLU A 357 16.64 16.41 -34.41
N SER A 358 16.63 17.69 -34.81
CA SER A 358 17.62 18.66 -34.35
C SER A 358 17.54 18.90 -32.85
N ILE A 359 16.32 19.05 -32.32
CA ILE A 359 16.11 19.24 -30.87
C ILE A 359 16.52 17.97 -30.13
N LEU A 360 16.13 16.79 -30.62
CA LEU A 360 16.45 15.52 -29.97
C LEU A 360 17.95 15.28 -29.83
N LYS A 361 18.73 15.56 -30.88
CA LYS A 361 20.20 15.45 -30.84
C LYS A 361 20.81 16.39 -29.79
N VAL A 362 20.33 17.64 -29.71
CA VAL A 362 20.78 18.60 -28.69
C VAL A 362 20.44 18.13 -27.28
N GLN A 363 19.25 17.55 -27.06
CA GLN A 363 18.85 17.00 -25.76
C GLN A 363 19.71 15.80 -25.36
N ILE A 364 19.98 14.88 -26.31
CA ILE A 364 20.86 13.73 -26.07
C ILE A 364 22.27 14.21 -25.68
N GLU A 365 22.85 15.17 -26.39
CA GLU A 365 24.17 15.71 -26.04
C GLU A 365 24.19 16.39 -24.67
N THR A 366 23.12 17.11 -24.31
CA THR A 366 22.99 17.77 -23.01
C THR A 366 22.95 16.74 -21.88
N LEU A 367 22.11 15.71 -22.01
CA LEU A 367 22.00 14.62 -21.04
C LEU A 367 23.30 13.82 -20.92
N LYS A 368 24.01 13.61 -22.03
CA LYS A 368 25.32 12.93 -22.03
C LYS A 368 26.37 13.72 -21.24
N LYS A 369 26.44 15.04 -21.44
CA LYS A 369 27.33 15.91 -20.65
C LYS A 369 27.01 15.86 -19.15
N GLN A 370 25.72 15.81 -18.79
CA GLN A 370 25.31 15.67 -17.38
C GLN A 370 25.73 14.33 -16.78
N LEU A 371 25.58 13.24 -17.53
CA LEU A 371 26.01 11.91 -17.11
C LEU A 371 27.52 11.86 -16.89
N ASP A 372 28.31 12.36 -17.85
CA ASP A 372 29.77 12.39 -17.74
C ASP A 372 30.25 13.28 -16.57
N GLN A 373 29.54 14.38 -16.27
CA GLN A 373 29.84 15.23 -15.09
C GLN A 373 29.50 14.55 -13.76
N ALA A 374 28.48 13.70 -13.72
CA ALA A 374 28.12 12.95 -12.52
C ALA A 374 29.19 11.90 -12.17
N ASP A 375 29.81 11.30 -13.19
CA ASP A 375 30.89 10.30 -13.01
C ASP A 375 32.20 10.92 -12.48
N VAL A 376 32.44 12.22 -12.72
CA VAL A 376 33.69 12.90 -12.35
C VAL A 376 33.71 13.40 -10.90
N ARG A 377 32.57 13.41 -10.18
CA ARG A 377 32.55 13.75 -8.75
C ARG A 377 33.05 12.56 -7.92
N PRO A 378 34.19 12.66 -7.19
CA PRO A 378 34.65 11.56 -6.35
C PRO A 378 33.67 11.33 -5.19
N THR A 379 33.36 10.06 -4.95
CA THR A 379 32.70 9.57 -3.74
C THR A 379 33.62 9.74 -2.52
N SER A 380 33.73 10.97 -2.00
CA SER A 380 34.27 11.24 -0.68
C SER A 380 33.73 12.57 -0.17
N PHE A 381 32.54 12.53 0.42
CA PHE A 381 32.15 13.49 1.43
C PHE A 381 31.68 12.69 2.64
N GLU A 382 32.58 12.58 3.62
CA GLU A 382 32.22 12.24 4.98
C GLU A 382 31.15 13.24 5.45
N ALA A 383 30.00 12.71 5.84
CA ALA A 383 28.93 13.50 6.42
C ALA A 383 29.32 13.90 7.85
N THR A 384 30.04 15.01 7.99
CA THR A 384 30.02 15.81 9.22
C THR A 384 29.14 17.03 8.96
N CYS A 385 27.84 16.90 9.18
CA CYS A 385 26.95 18.05 9.34
C CYS A 385 26.88 18.37 10.84
N SER A 386 27.70 19.31 11.27
CA SER A 386 27.47 20.12 12.47
C SER A 386 26.23 20.99 12.25
N PHE A 387 25.24 20.86 13.13
CA PHE A 387 24.10 21.75 13.21
C PHE A 387 24.55 23.14 13.70
N GLU A 388 24.63 24.12 12.80
CA GLU A 388 24.57 25.53 13.19
C GLU A 388 23.20 26.12 12.83
N ASN A 389 22.47 26.52 13.87
CA ASN A 389 21.21 27.23 13.77
C ASN A 389 21.44 28.63 13.20
N SER A 390 21.03 28.86 11.96
CA SER A 390 20.78 30.22 11.45
C SER A 390 19.34 30.33 10.95
N VAL A 391 18.55 31.09 11.71
CA VAL A 391 17.16 31.43 11.39
C VAL A 391 17.17 32.44 10.24
N SER A 392 16.60 32.07 9.10
CA SER A 392 16.32 32.98 7.98
C SER A 392 14.82 33.36 7.99
N PRO A 393 14.45 34.63 7.74
CA PRO A 393 13.08 35.10 7.87
C PRO A 393 12.18 34.59 6.74
N SER A 394 10.94 34.28 7.09
CA SER A 394 9.87 33.75 6.24
C SER A 394 9.61 34.62 5.00
N LEU A 395 9.86 34.08 3.81
CA LEU A 395 9.30 34.58 2.56
C LEU A 395 7.81 34.21 2.49
N ARG A 396 6.93 35.21 2.61
CA ARG A 396 5.49 35.04 2.37
C ARG A 396 5.27 34.74 0.89
N VAL A 397 4.68 33.58 0.60
CA VAL A 397 4.15 33.26 -0.73
C VAL A 397 2.94 34.19 -1.00
N PRO A 398 2.84 34.83 -2.18
CA PRO A 398 1.68 35.64 -2.52
C PRO A 398 0.42 34.78 -2.63
N CYS A 399 -0.68 35.27 -2.07
CA CYS A 399 -2.02 34.70 -2.26
C CYS A 399 -2.40 34.81 -3.76
N PRO A 400 -3.07 33.82 -4.38
CA PRO A 400 -3.53 33.96 -5.75
C PRO A 400 -4.57 35.07 -5.87
N ASP A 401 -4.54 35.75 -7.01
CA ASP A 401 -5.40 36.87 -7.38
C ASP A 401 -6.90 36.48 -7.31
N SER A 402 -7.73 37.37 -6.77
CA SER A 402 -9.12 37.11 -6.36
C SER A 402 -10.12 36.98 -7.52
N SER A 403 -9.65 36.79 -8.76
CA SER A 403 -10.46 36.83 -9.98
C SER A 403 -10.76 35.47 -10.62
N GLN A 404 -10.32 34.36 -10.01
CA GLN A 404 -10.67 32.98 -10.45
C GLN A 404 -11.19 32.10 -9.31
N GLN A 405 -11.96 32.66 -8.36
CA GLN A 405 -12.76 31.84 -7.45
C GLN A 405 -13.81 31.10 -8.27
N ARG A 406 -13.58 29.82 -8.57
CA ARG A 406 -14.67 28.90 -8.89
C ARG A 406 -15.62 28.93 -7.70
N ASP A 407 -16.78 29.52 -7.91
CA ASP A 407 -17.73 29.86 -6.87
C ASP A 407 -18.12 28.58 -6.11
N VAL A 408 -17.68 28.47 -4.86
CA VAL A 408 -17.89 27.30 -4.00
C VAL A 408 -19.39 27.03 -3.80
N ARG A 409 -20.22 28.06 -3.96
CA ARG A 409 -21.69 27.94 -3.93
C ARG A 409 -22.23 27.11 -5.08
N VAL A 410 -21.68 27.26 -6.28
CA VAL A 410 -22.11 26.49 -7.47
C VAL A 410 -21.80 25.00 -7.29
N LEU A 411 -20.68 24.66 -6.63
CA LEU A 411 -20.33 23.28 -6.26
C LEU A 411 -21.23 22.71 -5.16
N LEU A 412 -21.65 23.54 -4.19
CA LEU A 412 -22.56 23.13 -3.12
C LEU A 412 -23.99 22.90 -3.64
N ASP A 413 -24.45 23.72 -4.58
CA ASP A 413 -25.76 23.60 -5.22
C ASP A 413 -25.85 22.36 -6.15
N THR A 414 -24.73 21.84 -6.64
CA THR A 414 -24.72 20.58 -7.42
C THR A 414 -24.79 19.32 -6.55
N LEU A 415 -24.52 19.44 -5.24
CA LEU A 415 -24.54 18.34 -4.28
C LEU A 415 -25.87 18.19 -3.52
N SER A 416 -26.83 19.10 -3.74
CA SER A 416 -28.15 19.03 -3.13
C SER A 416 -29.11 18.21 -3.99
N ASP A 417 -29.05 16.89 -3.86
CA ASP A 417 -30.21 16.00 -3.84
C ASP A 417 -29.74 14.67 -3.22
N HIS A 418 -30.07 14.49 -1.94
CA HIS A 418 -29.78 13.35 -1.05
C HIS A 418 -28.81 12.27 -1.57
N PRO A 419 -27.48 12.48 -1.47
CA PRO A 419 -26.52 11.40 -1.69
C PRO A 419 -26.64 10.34 -0.56
N PRO A 420 -26.42 9.05 -0.85
CA PRO A 420 -26.41 8.01 0.18
C PRO A 420 -25.35 8.33 1.24
N ARG A 421 -25.73 8.29 2.52
CA ARG A 421 -24.79 8.48 3.63
C ARG A 421 -23.83 7.30 3.68
N ILE A 422 -22.55 7.56 3.41
CA ILE A 422 -21.49 6.58 3.57
C ILE A 422 -20.93 6.74 4.99
N TYR A 423 -21.03 5.67 5.77
CA TYR A 423 -20.48 5.59 7.11
C TYR A 423 -19.04 5.05 7.09
N ASP A 424 -18.12 5.70 7.79
CA ASP A 424 -16.75 5.21 7.98
C ASP A 424 -16.41 5.05 9.46
N LEU A 425 -15.57 4.06 9.75
CA LEU A 425 -14.92 3.88 11.05
C LEU A 425 -13.49 4.37 10.86
N GLY A 426 -13.23 5.61 11.21
CA GLY A 426 -11.91 6.20 10.99
C GLY A 426 -11.07 6.16 12.26
N THR A 427 -10.03 6.99 12.26
CA THR A 427 -9.23 7.28 13.44
C THR A 427 -9.46 8.74 13.77
N HIS A 428 -9.72 9.10 15.03
CA HIS A 428 -9.42 10.36 15.76
C HIS A 428 -10.44 10.51 16.91
N GLY A 429 -9.96 10.57 18.16
CA GLY A 429 -10.79 10.38 19.37
C GLY A 429 -11.05 11.63 20.24
N ARG A 430 -12.16 11.59 20.99
CA ARG A 430 -12.51 12.42 22.17
C ARG A 430 -12.39 11.59 23.46
N ASP A 431 -12.61 12.21 24.61
CA ASP A 431 -12.52 11.61 25.96
C ASP A 431 -13.38 10.35 26.19
N LEU A 432 -12.81 9.37 26.91
CA LEU A 432 -13.30 7.99 27.09
C LEU A 432 -14.57 7.92 27.95
N GLN A 433 -14.67 8.81 28.95
CA GLN A 433 -15.83 8.88 29.85
C GLN A 433 -17.10 9.29 29.10
N THR A 434 -16.97 10.25 28.17
CA THR A 434 -18.10 10.76 27.38
C THR A 434 -18.70 9.69 26.47
N LEU A 435 -17.87 8.82 25.90
CA LEU A 435 -18.30 7.72 25.03
C LEU A 435 -18.95 6.58 25.81
N HIS A 436 -18.44 6.28 27.00
CA HIS A 436 -19.05 5.30 27.90
C HIS A 436 -20.44 5.73 28.37
N ASP A 437 -20.59 7.00 28.77
CA ASP A 437 -21.88 7.56 29.19
C ASP A 437 -22.87 7.60 28.02
N ALA A 438 -22.40 7.85 26.78
CA ALA A 438 -23.23 7.76 25.59
C ALA A 438 -23.73 6.33 25.32
N LEU A 439 -22.88 5.31 25.50
CA LEU A 439 -23.24 3.89 25.38
C LEU A 439 -24.28 3.49 26.43
N LEU A 440 -24.07 3.80 27.71
CA LEU A 440 -25.01 3.49 28.78
C LEU A 440 -26.37 4.16 28.57
N ASN A 441 -26.38 5.43 28.16
CA ASN A 441 -27.61 6.16 27.85
C ASN A 441 -28.34 5.56 26.64
N ALA A 442 -27.61 5.10 25.62
CA ALA A 442 -28.20 4.46 24.44
C ALA A 442 -28.82 3.10 24.79
N LEU A 443 -28.14 2.29 25.61
CA LEU A 443 -28.65 1.01 26.11
C LEU A 443 -29.92 1.21 26.95
N ALA A 444 -29.92 2.19 27.85
CA ALA A 444 -31.07 2.54 28.68
C ALA A 444 -32.28 2.99 27.83
N LYS A 445 -32.07 3.79 26.79
CA LYS A 445 -33.12 4.23 25.85
C LYS A 445 -33.72 3.08 25.02
N CYS A 446 -32.95 2.00 24.82
CA CYS A 446 -33.41 0.78 24.16
C CYS A 446 -34.11 -0.21 25.12
N GLY A 447 -34.28 0.14 26.41
CA GLY A 447 -34.90 -0.72 27.42
C GLY A 447 -34.02 -1.90 27.84
N LEU A 448 -32.71 -1.84 27.58
CA LEU A 448 -31.74 -2.90 27.87
C LEU A 448 -30.92 -2.53 29.11
N GLN A 449 -30.81 -3.45 30.08
CA GLN A 449 -29.94 -3.26 31.24
C GLN A 449 -28.47 -3.45 30.85
N SER A 450 -27.58 -2.72 31.53
CA SER A 450 -26.13 -2.82 31.36
C SER A 450 -25.66 -4.28 31.38
N PRO A 451 -24.88 -4.75 30.39
CA PRO A 451 -24.31 -6.08 30.45
C PRO A 451 -23.39 -6.15 31.68
N ARG A 452 -23.56 -7.19 32.51
CA ARG A 452 -22.50 -7.56 33.45
C ARG A 452 -21.28 -7.87 32.59
N LEU A 453 -20.22 -7.09 32.73
CA LEU A 453 -18.88 -7.52 32.35
C LEU A 453 -18.57 -8.72 33.25
N SER A 454 -18.90 -9.92 32.80
CA SER A 454 -18.36 -11.14 33.39
C SER A 454 -16.85 -11.07 33.23
N ASP A 455 -16.13 -11.24 34.33
CA ASP A 455 -14.68 -11.19 34.47
C ASP A 455 -13.94 -11.56 33.18
N THR A 456 -13.59 -10.54 32.40
CA THR A 456 -12.61 -10.69 31.32
C THR A 456 -11.26 -10.75 32.01
N ASP A 457 -10.81 -11.96 32.34
CA ASP A 457 -9.40 -12.20 32.64
C ASP A 457 -8.60 -11.70 31.44
N PHE A 458 -7.84 -10.62 31.65
CA PHE A 458 -6.84 -10.20 30.68
C PHE A 458 -5.84 -11.35 30.51
N SER A 459 -5.51 -11.72 29.27
CA SER A 459 -4.36 -12.62 29.08
C SER A 459 -3.12 -11.96 29.70
N PRO A 460 -2.21 -12.70 30.35
CA PRO A 460 -1.03 -12.14 31.03
C PRO A 460 -0.18 -11.20 30.15
N GLU A 461 -0.23 -11.37 28.82
CA GLU A 461 0.44 -10.51 27.83
C GLU A 461 -0.14 -9.10 27.71
N VAL A 462 -1.40 -8.88 28.07
CA VAL A 462 -2.08 -7.57 28.03
C VAL A 462 -1.80 -6.78 29.31
N GLU A 463 -1.75 -7.44 30.47
CA GLU A 463 -1.35 -6.81 31.73
C GLU A 463 0.12 -6.36 31.69
N SER A 464 1.00 -7.12 31.02
CA SER A 464 2.42 -6.73 30.84
C SER A 464 2.60 -5.50 29.93
N ARG A 465 1.61 -5.15 29.10
CA ARG A 465 1.64 -4.01 28.16
C ARG A 465 1.04 -2.74 28.75
N MET A 466 0.28 -2.83 29.83
CA MET A 466 -0.29 -1.68 30.53
C MET A 466 0.67 -1.24 31.65
N GLY A 467 1.00 0.05 31.70
CA GLY A 467 1.71 0.60 32.87
C GLY A 467 0.84 0.46 34.12
N ASN A 468 1.47 0.24 35.29
CA ASN A 468 0.79 0.04 36.58
C ASN A 468 -0.26 1.13 36.93
N THR A 469 -0.18 2.31 36.33
CA THR A 469 -1.14 3.42 36.48
C THR A 469 -2.46 3.22 35.73
N ASP A 470 -2.46 2.56 34.56
CA ASP A 470 -3.66 2.39 33.73
C ASP A 470 -4.52 1.20 34.18
N VAL A 471 -3.88 0.13 34.67
CA VAL A 471 -4.58 -0.98 35.34
C VAL A 471 -5.24 -0.50 36.64
N GLY A 472 -4.60 0.43 37.36
CA GLY A 472 -5.14 1.06 38.55
C GLY A 472 -6.36 1.95 38.26
N ALA A 473 -6.36 2.71 37.17
CA ALA A 473 -7.50 3.53 36.75
C ALA A 473 -8.70 2.67 36.31
N TYR A 474 -8.45 1.57 35.59
CA TYR A 474 -9.49 0.63 35.17
C TYR A 474 -10.05 -0.19 36.36
N ARG A 475 -9.19 -0.66 37.29
CA ARG A 475 -9.64 -1.31 38.54
C ARG A 475 -10.40 -0.36 39.46
N ALA A 476 -9.96 0.91 39.59
CA ALA A 476 -10.69 1.93 40.36
C ALA A 476 -12.06 2.26 39.74
N LEU A 477 -12.22 2.12 38.42
CA LEU A 477 -13.50 2.24 37.73
C LEU A 477 -14.42 1.05 38.06
N LEU A 478 -13.89 -0.17 38.05
CA LEU A 478 -14.63 -1.39 38.41
C LEU A 478 -15.04 -1.42 39.90
N ASP A 479 -14.15 -1.01 40.81
CA ASP A 479 -14.43 -0.93 42.25
C ASP A 479 -15.45 0.15 42.60
N ARG A 480 -15.47 1.28 41.87
CA ARG A 480 -16.51 2.32 42.03
C ARG A 480 -17.89 1.86 41.55
N VAL A 481 -17.94 0.98 40.54
CA VAL A 481 -19.18 0.35 40.07
C VAL A 481 -19.70 -0.68 41.08
N ALA A 482 -18.83 -1.35 41.84
CA ALA A 482 -19.24 -2.23 42.94
C ALA A 482 -19.75 -1.48 44.18
N TYR A 483 -19.22 -0.28 44.46
CA TYR A 483 -19.57 0.49 45.67
C TYR A 483 -20.93 1.23 45.59
N GLN A 484 -21.46 1.51 44.39
CA GLN A 484 -22.76 2.17 44.23
C GLN A 484 -24.00 1.31 44.50
N ARG A 485 -23.84 0.11 45.09
CA ARG A 485 -24.96 -0.79 45.45
C ARG A 485 -25.14 -1.05 46.96
N ASN A 486 -24.31 -0.45 47.83
CA ASN A 486 -24.35 -0.67 49.28
C ASN A 486 -24.73 0.56 50.12
N GLY A 487 -25.19 1.66 49.50
CA GLY A 487 -25.75 2.81 50.21
C GLY A 487 -27.17 3.07 49.72
N ASP A 488 -28.14 2.42 50.37
CA ASP A 488 -29.50 2.90 50.69
C ASP A 488 -30.44 1.69 50.90
N ILE A 489 -30.64 1.37 52.18
CA ILE A 489 -31.85 0.77 52.74
C ILE A 489 -32.89 1.89 52.87
#